data_AF-A0A7C6F1L3-F1
#
_entry.id   AF-A0A7C6F1L3-F1
#
_cell.length_a   1.000
_cell.length_b   1.000
_cell.length_c   1.000
_cell.angle_alpha   90.00
_cell.angle_beta   90.00
_cell.angle_gamma   90.00
#
_symmetry.space_group_name_H-M   'P 1'
#
loop_
_entity.id
_entity.type
_entity.pdbx_description
1 polymer ?
#
loop_
_entity_poly.entity_id
_entity_poly.type
_entity_poly.pdbx_seq_one_letter_code
_entity_poly.pdbx_strand_id
1 'polypeptide(L)'
;MNSLFGENEIPYKDGQLVRRIIAVPGDTVEIREGNVVVNGKKLDEPYLRPVSSDTTTDDEAHFDASFGPETVPDNKLFVLGDNRNFSIDSRILGFIPRQKVAGKVTKVFWSWNFADHHIHWERTAMPVK
;
A
#
# COMPACT_ATOMS: atom_id res chain seq x y z
N MET A 1 -16.72 -0.11 -7.12
CA MET A 1 -16.33 -1.31 -7.90
C MET A 1 -16.70 -2.59 -7.16
N ASN A 2 -17.14 -3.66 -7.84
CA ASN A 2 -17.27 -4.99 -7.22
C ASN A 2 -15.89 -5.67 -7.20
N SER A 3 -15.52 -6.26 -6.05
CA SER A 3 -14.27 -7.01 -5.91
C SER A 3 -14.23 -8.17 -6.91
N LEU A 4 -13.08 -8.40 -7.56
CA LEU A 4 -12.86 -9.55 -8.44
C LEU A 4 -12.82 -10.89 -7.68
N PHE A 5 -12.81 -10.82 -6.34
CA PHE A 5 -12.85 -11.96 -5.44
C PHE A 5 -14.07 -11.83 -4.53
N GLY A 6 -14.62 -12.95 -4.03
CA GLY A 6 -15.70 -12.88 -3.03
C GLY A 6 -15.26 -12.08 -1.80
N GLU A 7 -16.17 -11.43 -1.06
CA GLU A 7 -15.82 -10.59 0.11
C GLU A 7 -14.95 -11.32 1.17
N ASN A 8 -14.91 -12.65 1.11
CA ASN A 8 -14.13 -13.52 1.99
C ASN A 8 -12.85 -14.11 1.38
N GLU A 9 -12.54 -13.84 0.12
CA GLU A 9 -11.35 -14.39 -0.55
C GLU A 9 -10.32 -13.30 -0.79
N ILE A 10 -9.32 -13.23 0.11
CA ILE A 10 -8.02 -12.68 -0.29
C ILE A 10 -7.28 -13.86 -0.93
N PRO A 11 -6.73 -13.75 -2.15
CA PRO A 11 -6.10 -14.87 -2.88
C PRO A 11 -4.82 -15.41 -2.23
N TYR A 12 -4.53 -15.03 -0.98
CA TYR A 12 -3.46 -15.58 -0.17
C TYR A 12 -4.05 -16.60 0.81
N LYS A 13 -3.97 -17.87 0.41
CA LYS A 13 -4.19 -19.00 1.31
C LYS A 13 -3.06 -19.00 2.33
N ASP A 14 -3.39 -18.77 3.59
CA ASP A 14 -2.50 -18.87 4.76
C ASP A 14 -1.33 -17.85 4.79
N GLY A 15 -1.63 -16.61 5.19
CA GLY A 15 -0.59 -15.61 5.50
C GLY A 15 -1.12 -14.27 5.99
N GLN A 16 -0.38 -13.62 6.89
CA GLN A 16 -0.62 -12.22 7.24
C GLN A 16 0.10 -11.30 6.23
N LEU A 17 -0.62 -10.33 5.69
CA LEU A 17 -0.07 -9.32 4.78
C LEU A 17 0.15 -8.02 5.53
N VAL A 18 1.22 -7.30 5.18
CA VAL A 18 1.48 -5.94 5.66
C VAL A 18 1.16 -4.96 4.54
N ARG A 19 0.26 -4.01 4.84
CA ARG A 19 -0.15 -2.94 3.94
C ARG A 19 -0.32 -1.64 4.71
N ARG A 20 -0.23 -0.53 3.99
CA ARG A 20 -0.47 0.80 4.52
C ARG A 20 -1.94 1.15 4.36
N ILE A 21 -2.56 1.61 5.44
CA ILE A 21 -3.89 2.23 5.39
C ILE A 21 -3.71 3.61 4.76
N ILE A 22 -4.42 3.84 3.66
CA ILE A 22 -4.36 5.09 2.89
C ILE A 22 -5.58 5.96 3.17
N ALA A 23 -6.76 5.36 3.31
CA ALA A 23 -8.00 6.06 3.61
C ALA A 23 -8.88 5.22 4.56
N VAL A 24 -9.62 5.91 5.42
CA VAL A 24 -10.51 5.32 6.45
C VAL A 24 -11.97 5.67 6.16
N PRO A 25 -12.97 5.09 6.87
CA PRO A 25 -14.38 5.36 6.58
C PRO A 25 -14.72 6.85 6.47
N GLY A 26 -15.47 7.20 5.42
CA GLY A 26 -15.85 8.57 5.11
C GLY A 26 -14.86 9.34 4.24
N ASP A 27 -13.60 8.90 4.13
CA ASP A 27 -12.66 9.49 3.19
C ASP A 27 -13.03 9.13 1.74
N THR A 28 -12.85 10.08 0.83
CA THR A 28 -12.92 9.83 -0.62
C THR A 28 -11.51 9.63 -1.15
N VAL A 29 -11.27 8.50 -1.80
CA VAL A 29 -9.97 8.16 -2.40
C VAL A 29 -10.09 8.07 -3.92
N GLU A 30 -9.09 8.63 -4.59
CA GLU A 30 -8.91 8.61 -6.03
C GLU A 30 -7.44 8.34 -6.35
N ILE A 31 -7.17 7.56 -7.39
CA ILE A 31 -5.85 7.43 -7.99
C ILE A 31 -5.97 7.88 -9.44
N ARG A 32 -5.21 8.90 -9.82
CA ARG A 32 -5.15 9.43 -11.18
C ARG A 32 -3.71 9.74 -11.56
N GLU A 33 -3.29 9.31 -12.75
CA GLU A 33 -1.93 9.53 -13.26
C GLU A 33 -0.85 9.06 -12.27
N GLY A 34 -1.08 7.92 -11.60
CA GLY A 34 -0.19 7.37 -10.57
C GLY A 34 -0.18 8.11 -9.23
N ASN A 35 -0.93 9.20 -9.07
CA ASN A 35 -1.00 9.97 -7.84
C ASN A 35 -2.19 9.54 -6.98
N VAL A 36 -1.94 9.27 -5.69
CA VAL A 36 -3.00 9.04 -4.71
C VAL A 36 -3.54 10.38 -4.22
N VAL A 37 -4.85 10.53 -4.23
CA VAL A 37 -5.58 11.71 -3.78
C VAL A 37 -6.62 11.29 -2.75
N VAL A 38 -6.60 11.90 -1.57
CA VAL A 38 -7.53 11.64 -0.48
C VAL A 38 -8.24 12.94 -0.12
N ASN A 39 -9.57 12.93 -0.13
CA ASN A 39 -10.42 14.10 0.13
C ASN A 39 -10.02 15.32 -0.74
N GLY A 40 -9.71 15.06 -2.01
CA GLY A 40 -9.30 16.08 -3.00
C GLY A 40 -7.86 16.58 -2.86
N LYS A 41 -7.08 16.10 -1.89
CA LYS A 41 -5.68 16.49 -1.67
C LYS A 41 -4.75 15.36 -2.09
N LYS A 42 -3.73 15.70 -2.90
CA LYS A 42 -2.66 14.74 -3.22
C LYS A 42 -1.97 14.31 -1.92
N LEU A 43 -1.85 13.00 -1.74
CA LEU A 43 -1.19 12.41 -0.58
C LEU A 43 0.33 12.58 -0.72
N ASP A 44 0.99 13.01 0.35
CA ASP A 44 2.44 12.99 0.45
C ASP A 44 2.90 11.58 0.86
N GLU A 45 3.79 10.97 0.07
CA GLU A 45 4.14 9.55 0.18
C GLU A 45 5.65 9.33 0.37
N PRO A 46 6.28 9.90 1.42
CA PRO A 46 7.73 9.82 1.64
C PRO A 46 8.22 8.41 1.99
N TYR A 47 7.30 7.45 2.19
CA TYR A 47 7.58 6.04 2.42
C TYR A 47 7.80 5.25 1.11
N LEU A 48 7.46 5.81 -0.05
CA LEU A 48 7.74 5.17 -1.32
C LEU A 48 9.23 5.22 -1.62
N ARG A 49 9.74 4.18 -2.28
CA ARG A 49 11.11 4.23 -2.80
C ARG A 49 11.20 5.37 -3.84
N PRO A 50 12.25 6.19 -3.79
CA PRO A 50 12.54 7.11 -4.88
C PRO A 50 12.62 6.34 -6.18
N VAL A 51 12.00 6.85 -7.23
CA VAL A 51 12.23 6.36 -8.59
C VAL A 51 13.69 6.69 -8.91
N SER A 52 14.56 5.68 -8.96
CA SER A 52 15.97 5.87 -9.28
C SER A 52 16.10 6.17 -10.78
N SER A 53 16.82 7.24 -11.12
CA SER A 53 17.13 7.62 -12.51
C SER A 53 18.06 6.65 -13.24
N ASP A 54 18.65 5.67 -12.54
CA ASP A 54 19.71 4.79 -13.06
C ASP A 54 19.23 3.38 -13.45
N THR A 55 17.92 3.10 -13.36
CA THR A 55 17.34 1.87 -13.91
C THR A 55 16.87 2.16 -15.34
N THR A 56 17.71 1.82 -16.33
CA THR A 56 17.34 1.74 -17.76
C THR A 56 16.55 0.47 -18.10
N THR A 57 15.85 -0.09 -17.12
CA THR A 57 14.78 -1.06 -17.32
C THR A 57 13.48 -0.28 -17.24
N ASP A 58 12.41 -0.79 -17.83
CA ASP A 58 11.06 -0.22 -17.90
C ASP A 58 10.35 -0.03 -16.52
N ASP A 59 11.10 0.35 -15.49
CA ASP A 59 10.74 0.72 -14.12
C ASP A 59 10.37 2.21 -13.99
N GLU A 60 10.11 2.90 -15.12
CA GLU A 60 9.08 3.95 -15.16
C GLU A 60 7.73 3.30 -14.89
N ALA A 61 7.56 2.84 -13.66
CA ALA A 61 6.28 2.41 -13.19
C ALA A 61 5.43 3.64 -12.90
N HIS A 62 5.03 4.28 -13.99
CA HIS A 62 3.76 4.94 -14.04
C HIS A 62 2.74 3.89 -13.62
N PHE A 63 2.32 4.01 -12.38
CA PHE A 63 1.24 3.21 -11.86
C PHE A 63 -0.03 3.64 -12.63
N ASP A 64 -0.31 2.99 -13.76
CA ASP A 64 -1.42 3.35 -14.66
C ASP A 64 -2.78 2.84 -14.16
N ALA A 65 -2.83 2.20 -12.98
CA ALA A 65 -4.12 1.84 -12.42
C ALA A 65 -4.78 3.09 -11.83
N SER A 66 -5.86 3.50 -12.48
CA SER A 66 -6.80 4.47 -11.94
C SER A 66 -7.73 3.80 -10.93
N PHE A 67 -8.11 4.53 -9.89
CA PHE A 67 -9.10 4.09 -8.91
C PHE A 67 -9.98 5.27 -8.52
N GLY A 68 -11.26 5.02 -8.29
CA GLY A 68 -12.15 6.06 -7.77
C GLY A 68 -12.47 7.18 -8.76
N PRO A 69 -13.01 8.32 -8.26
CA PRO A 69 -13.22 8.63 -6.84
C PRO A 69 -14.28 7.73 -6.19
N GLU A 70 -13.94 7.09 -5.07
CA GLU A 70 -14.88 6.30 -4.25
C GLU A 70 -14.73 6.67 -2.77
N THR A 71 -15.85 6.78 -2.05
CA THR A 71 -15.86 7.00 -0.60
C THR A 71 -15.74 5.67 0.13
N VAL A 72 -14.82 5.59 1.09
CA VAL A 72 -14.62 4.39 1.91
C VAL A 72 -15.87 4.16 2.77
N PRO A 73 -16.55 3.01 2.63
CA PRO A 73 -17.72 2.69 3.43
C PRO A 73 -17.39 2.51 4.91
N ASP A 74 -18.43 2.61 5.75
CA ASP A 74 -18.33 2.26 7.16
C ASP A 74 -17.72 0.86 7.36
N ASN A 75 -16.91 0.73 8.41
CA ASN A 75 -16.20 -0.50 8.77
C ASN A 75 -15.26 -1.08 7.70
N LYS A 76 -14.94 -0.35 6.62
CA LYS A 76 -13.94 -0.75 5.64
C LYS A 76 -12.75 0.22 5.61
N LEU A 77 -11.69 -0.18 4.91
CA LEU A 77 -10.44 0.56 4.76
C LEU A 77 -9.98 0.48 3.30
N PHE A 78 -9.33 1.52 2.82
CA PHE A 78 -8.57 1.46 1.57
C PHE A 78 -7.08 1.32 1.90
N VAL A 79 -6.45 0.26 1.39
CA VAL A 79 -5.05 -0.05 1.69
C VAL A 79 -4.22 -0.20 0.42
N LEU A 80 -2.97 0.23 0.47
CA LEU A 80 -1.98 0.04 -0.60
C LEU A 80 -0.72 -0.63 -0.06
N GLY A 81 -0.01 -1.35 -0.91
CA GLY A 81 1.37 -1.74 -0.64
C GLY A 81 2.34 -0.62 -1.02
N ASP A 82 3.40 -0.46 -0.24
CA ASP A 82 4.46 0.52 -0.56
C ASP A 82 5.23 0.11 -1.83
N ASN A 83 5.30 -1.20 -2.13
CA ASN A 83 5.76 -1.69 -3.42
C ASN A 83 4.61 -1.71 -4.45
N ARG A 84 4.32 -0.53 -5.02
CA ARG A 84 3.10 -0.26 -5.80
C ARG A 84 2.88 -1.20 -6.97
N ASN A 85 3.92 -1.60 -7.68
CA ASN A 85 3.78 -2.38 -8.93
C ASN A 85 3.53 -3.85 -8.67
N PHE A 86 3.91 -4.33 -7.49
CA PHE A 86 3.89 -5.74 -7.14
C PHE A 86 2.93 -6.05 -5.99
N SER A 87 2.06 -5.08 -5.64
CA SER A 87 1.11 -5.21 -4.54
C SER A 87 -0.32 -5.48 -5.03
N ILE A 88 -0.85 -6.65 -4.68
CA ILE A 88 -2.28 -6.97 -4.83
C ILE A 88 -3.05 -6.36 -3.65
N ASP A 89 -3.57 -5.15 -3.80
CA ASP A 89 -4.20 -4.35 -2.73
C ASP A 89 -5.57 -3.80 -3.12
N SER A 90 -6.08 -2.77 -2.42
CA SER A 90 -7.46 -2.28 -2.61
C SER A 90 -7.77 -1.80 -4.02
N ARG A 91 -6.76 -1.54 -4.85
CA ARG A 91 -6.95 -1.19 -6.27
C ARG A 91 -7.57 -2.34 -7.06
N ILE A 92 -7.33 -3.58 -6.63
CA ILE A 92 -7.84 -4.81 -7.25
C ILE A 92 -8.89 -5.47 -6.33
N LEU A 93 -8.62 -5.48 -5.03
CA LEU A 93 -9.44 -6.18 -4.03
C LEU A 93 -10.66 -5.37 -3.58
N GLY A 94 -10.67 -4.06 -3.81
CA GLY A 94 -11.63 -3.13 -3.22
C GLY A 94 -11.35 -2.82 -1.74
N PHE A 95 -12.36 -2.30 -1.04
CA PHE A 95 -12.22 -1.93 0.36
C PHE A 95 -12.14 -3.15 1.28
N ILE A 96 -11.20 -3.12 2.22
CA ILE A 96 -10.92 -4.22 3.14
C ILE A 96 -11.70 -4.02 4.44
N PRO A 97 -12.46 -5.03 4.93
CA PRO A 97 -13.13 -4.94 6.23
C PRO A 97 -12.12 -4.68 7.36
N ARG A 98 -12.41 -3.71 8.22
CA ARG A 98 -11.56 -3.33 9.36
C ARG A 98 -11.30 -4.51 10.30
N GLN A 99 -12.24 -5.44 10.40
CA GLN A 99 -12.16 -6.64 11.23
C GLN A 99 -11.09 -7.63 10.75
N LYS A 100 -10.63 -7.53 9.49
CA LYS A 100 -9.50 -8.34 8.98
C LYS A 100 -8.12 -7.78 9.41
N VAL A 101 -8.07 -6.63 10.09
CA VAL A 101 -6.82 -6.06 10.59
C VAL A 101 -6.41 -6.74 11.89
N ALA A 102 -5.33 -7.52 11.84
CA ALA A 102 -4.79 -8.21 13.02
C ALA A 102 -4.03 -7.27 13.98
N GLY A 103 -3.44 -6.18 13.48
CA GLY A 103 -2.67 -5.26 14.29
C GLY A 103 -1.99 -4.16 13.49
N LYS A 104 -1.23 -3.31 14.21
CA LYS A 104 -0.42 -2.23 13.63
C LYS A 104 1.06 -2.55 13.77
N VAL A 105 1.80 -2.45 12.68
CA VAL A 105 3.27 -2.53 12.71
C VAL A 105 3.83 -1.20 13.23
N THR A 106 4.70 -1.24 14.24
CA THR A 106 5.18 -0.03 14.94
C THR A 106 6.68 0.18 14.89
N LYS A 107 7.48 -0.88 14.80
CA LYS A 107 8.94 -0.82 14.81
C LYS A 107 9.56 -1.79 13.82
N VAL A 108 10.73 -1.45 13.31
CA VAL A 108 11.57 -2.35 12.52
C VAL A 108 12.37 -3.23 13.47
N PHE A 109 12.25 -4.55 13.36
CA PHE A 109 13.09 -5.47 14.14
C PHE A 109 14.43 -5.73 13.43
N TRP A 110 14.36 -5.99 12.13
CA TRP A 110 15.50 -6.37 11.31
C TRP A 110 15.32 -5.85 9.88
N SER A 111 16.41 -5.40 9.26
CA SER A 111 16.41 -4.85 7.90
C SER A 111 17.67 -5.29 7.17
N TRP A 112 17.49 -5.92 6.01
CA TRP A 112 18.57 -6.39 5.15
C TRP A 112 18.75 -5.47 3.96
N ASN A 113 20.00 -5.17 3.62
CA ASN A 113 20.33 -4.56 2.35
C ASN A 113 20.76 -5.64 1.35
N PHE A 114 20.03 -5.73 0.24
CA PHE A 114 20.30 -6.71 -0.79
C PHE A 114 21.46 -6.32 -1.70
N ALA A 115 21.84 -5.04 -1.76
CA ALA A 115 22.89 -4.55 -2.67
C ALA A 115 24.30 -4.86 -2.16
N ASP A 116 24.52 -4.75 -0.86
CA ASP A 116 25.82 -4.89 -0.20
C ASP A 116 25.84 -5.99 0.88
N HIS A 117 24.74 -6.73 1.02
CA HIS A 117 24.61 -7.89 1.90
C HIS A 117 24.89 -7.61 3.39
N HIS A 118 24.54 -6.41 3.88
CA HIS A 118 24.62 -6.08 5.30
C HIS A 118 23.25 -5.94 5.98
N ILE A 119 23.28 -6.06 7.31
CA ILE A 119 22.15 -5.70 8.17
C ILE A 119 22.23 -4.20 8.46
N HIS A 120 21.13 -3.48 8.21
CA HIS A 120 20.97 -2.09 8.61
C HIS A 120 20.62 -1.99 10.10
N TRP A 121 21.61 -2.18 10.96
CA TRP A 121 21.43 -2.15 12.41
C TRP A 121 20.90 -0.81 12.92
N GLU A 122 21.21 0.29 12.23
CA GLU A 122 20.71 1.63 12.53
C GLU A 122 19.19 1.77 12.36
N ARG A 123 18.55 0.81 11.68
CA ARG A 123 17.08 0.77 11.52
C ARG A 123 16.41 -0.05 12.60
N THR A 124 17.12 -0.88 13.35
CA THR A 124 16.52 -1.71 14.40
C THR A 124 15.90 -0.83 15.48
N ALA A 125 14.72 -1.23 15.94
CA ALA A 125 13.84 -0.52 16.87
C ALA A 125 13.35 0.87 16.42
N MET A 126 13.74 1.34 15.22
CA MET A 126 13.22 2.59 14.67
C MET A 126 11.72 2.49 14.41
N PRO A 127 10.97 3.59 14.61
CA PRO A 127 9.55 3.61 14.33
C PRO A 127 9.29 3.42 12.83
N VAL A 128 8.24 2.69 12.50
CA VAL A 128 7.72 2.63 11.12
C VAL A 128 7.03 3.96 10.82
N LYS A 129 7.48 4.61 9.74
CA LYS A 129 6.88 5.85 9.21
C LYS A 129 5.61 5.54 8.42
#